data_AF-A0A960K7K9-F1
#
_entry.id   AF-A0A960K7K9-F1
#
_cell.length_a   1.000
_cell.length_b   1.000
_cell.length_c   1.000
_cell.angle_alpha   90.00
_cell.angle_beta   90.00
_cell.angle_gamma   90.00
#
_symmetry.space_group_name_H-M   'P 1'
#
loop_
_entity.id
_entity.type
_entity.pdbx_description
1 polymer ?
#
loop_
_entity_poly.entity_id
_entity_poly.type
_entity_poly.pdbx_seq_one_letter_code
_entity_poly.pdbx_strand_id
1 'polypeptide(L)'
;MQRIVTPQDQARNYELSLPIQHRRATGTVYTPGFIVELMLDLIGYTSEGDLAGLSLLDPACGCGVFLIHAVRRLAAAMAARGAPLSTSHGGRAFARAVESCIHGSDIDASACELARNAVRHEVQQLTTGQALDESFFSGNVLVADFLKVPPQQD
;
A
#
# COMPACT_ATOMS: atom_id res chain seq x y z
N MET A 1 -24.50 -15.73 -10.18
CA MET A 1 -23.12 -15.84 -9.65
C MET A 1 -22.79 -14.51 -8.98
N GLN A 2 -22.68 -14.45 -7.65
CA GLN A 2 -22.31 -13.20 -6.96
C GLN A 2 -20.82 -12.93 -7.24
N ARG A 3 -20.49 -11.71 -7.69
CA ARG A 3 -19.11 -11.28 -7.88
C ARG A 3 -18.46 -11.15 -6.50
N ILE A 4 -17.33 -11.83 -6.28
CA ILE A 4 -16.53 -11.68 -5.06
C ILE A 4 -15.99 -10.25 -5.03
N VAL A 5 -16.25 -9.52 -3.94
CA VAL A 5 -15.77 -8.15 -3.73
C VAL A 5 -14.36 -8.22 -3.15
N THR A 6 -13.37 -7.64 -3.84
CA THR A 6 -11.99 -7.59 -3.35
C THR A 6 -11.78 -6.44 -2.35
N PRO A 7 -10.71 -6.46 -1.53
CA PRO A 7 -10.36 -5.30 -0.69
C PRO A 7 -10.15 -4.00 -1.49
N GLN A 8 -9.71 -4.11 -2.74
CA GLN A 8 -9.58 -2.97 -3.66
C GLN A 8 -10.94 -2.46 -4.13
N ASP A 9 -11.90 -3.35 -4.38
CA ASP A 9 -13.30 -2.95 -4.64
C ASP A 9 -13.91 -2.28 -3.40
N GLN A 10 -13.61 -2.77 -2.18
CA GLN A 10 -14.07 -2.16 -0.93
C GLN A 10 -13.50 -0.75 -0.75
N ALA A 11 -12.19 -0.59 -0.92
CA ALA A 11 -11.49 0.70 -0.91
C ALA A 11 -12.14 1.71 -1.87
N ARG A 12 -12.33 1.29 -3.12
CA ARG A 12 -12.96 2.14 -4.14
C ARG A 12 -14.41 2.49 -3.79
N ASN A 13 -15.19 1.52 -3.33
CA ASN A 13 -16.59 1.74 -2.96
C ASN A 13 -16.70 2.68 -1.76
N TYR A 14 -15.80 2.54 -0.78
CA TYR A 14 -15.70 3.44 0.36
C TYR A 14 -15.47 4.88 -0.11
N GLU A 15 -14.44 5.14 -0.91
CA GLU A 15 -14.13 6.50 -1.42
C GLU A 15 -15.27 7.11 -2.25
N LEU A 16 -15.96 6.29 -3.04
CA LEU A 16 -17.11 6.73 -3.84
C LEU A 16 -18.35 7.01 -2.99
N SER A 17 -18.52 6.30 -1.86
CA SER A 17 -19.64 6.48 -0.93
C SER A 17 -19.54 7.73 -0.07
N LEU A 18 -18.34 8.31 0.06
CA LEU A 18 -18.14 9.51 0.88
C LEU A 18 -18.95 10.70 0.34
N PRO A 19 -19.71 11.42 1.20
CA PRO A 19 -20.43 12.62 0.81
C PRO A 19 -19.49 13.66 0.19
N ILE A 20 -19.97 14.42 -0.81
CA ILE A 20 -19.17 15.48 -1.46
C ILE A 20 -18.59 16.47 -0.44
N GLN A 21 -19.37 16.84 0.57
CA GLN A 21 -18.94 17.75 1.64
C GLN A 21 -17.77 17.15 2.43
N HIS A 22 -17.84 15.84 2.73
CA HIS A 22 -16.79 15.12 3.43
C HIS A 22 -15.52 15.04 2.57
N ARG A 23 -15.63 14.58 1.30
CA ARG A 23 -14.48 14.54 0.37
C ARG A 23 -13.77 15.88 0.20
N ARG A 24 -14.52 16.99 0.22
CA ARG A 24 -13.94 18.35 0.16
C ARG A 24 -13.24 18.74 1.45
N ALA A 25 -13.81 18.38 2.61
CA ALA A 25 -13.24 18.71 3.90
C ALA A 25 -11.97 17.90 4.21
N THR A 26 -11.92 16.64 3.78
CA THR A 26 -10.79 15.71 4.01
C THR A 26 -9.81 15.64 2.83
N GLY A 27 -10.11 16.29 1.70
CA GLY A 27 -9.27 16.22 0.50
C GLY A 27 -9.29 14.86 -0.20
N THR A 28 -10.27 13.98 0.08
CA THR A 28 -10.35 12.64 -0.51
C THR A 28 -10.67 12.72 -2.00
N VAL A 29 -9.64 12.56 -2.84
CA VAL A 29 -9.71 12.53 -4.30
C VAL A 29 -9.14 11.20 -4.78
N TYR A 30 -9.94 10.43 -5.52
CA TYR A 30 -9.47 9.20 -6.15
C TYR A 30 -8.34 9.51 -7.13
N THR A 31 -7.16 8.93 -6.90
CA THR A 31 -6.02 9.06 -7.81
C THR A 31 -6.09 7.95 -8.87
N PRO A 32 -6.25 8.29 -10.16
CA PRO A 32 -6.21 7.28 -11.22
C PRO A 32 -4.86 6.55 -11.25
N GLY A 33 -4.85 5.24 -11.46
CA GLY A 33 -3.62 4.44 -11.42
C GLY A 33 -2.52 4.91 -12.36
N PHE A 34 -2.85 5.47 -13.53
CA PHE A 34 -1.83 6.01 -14.45
C PHE A 34 -1.08 7.23 -13.87
N ILE A 35 -1.72 8.01 -13.00
CA ILE A 35 -1.07 9.13 -12.29
C ILE A 35 -0.09 8.59 -11.25
N VAL A 36 -0.47 7.52 -10.56
CA VAL A 36 0.38 6.85 -9.57
C VAL A 36 1.65 6.33 -10.23
N GLU A 37 1.51 5.60 -11.35
CA GLU A 37 2.65 5.09 -12.11
C GLU A 37 3.58 6.23 -12.56
N LEU A 38 3.01 7.31 -13.12
CA LEU A 38 3.78 8.50 -13.50
C LEU A 38 4.55 9.08 -12.30
N MET A 39 3.92 9.22 -11.14
CA MET A 39 4.59 9.77 -9.96
C MET A 39 5.72 8.88 -9.46
N LEU A 40 5.52 7.56 -9.44
CA LEU A 40 6.57 6.60 -9.06
C LEU A 40 7.74 6.62 -10.05
N ASP A 41 7.47 6.81 -11.36
CA ASP A 41 8.52 6.99 -12.37
C ASP A 41 9.32 8.27 -12.13
N LEU A 42 8.65 9.38 -11.84
CA LEU A 42 9.29 10.69 -11.61
C LEU A 42 10.24 10.69 -10.43
N ILE A 43 9.96 9.91 -9.39
CA ILE A 43 10.83 9.77 -8.21
C ILE A 43 11.89 8.66 -8.36
N GLY A 44 11.94 7.98 -9.52
CA GLY A 44 12.89 6.89 -9.76
C GLY A 44 12.58 5.60 -9.01
N TYR A 45 11.36 5.42 -8.50
CA TYR A 45 10.91 4.19 -7.86
C TYR A 45 10.46 3.19 -8.94
N THR A 46 11.40 2.70 -9.75
CA THR A 46 11.13 1.86 -10.92
C THR A 46 11.60 0.41 -10.72
N SER A 47 11.03 -0.53 -11.47
CA SER A 47 11.31 -1.97 -11.34
C SER A 47 12.75 -2.37 -11.64
N GLU A 48 13.54 -1.51 -12.28
CA GLU A 48 14.93 -1.78 -12.64
C GLU A 48 15.89 -1.53 -11.46
N GLY A 49 15.44 -0.82 -10.42
CA GLY A 49 16.22 -0.48 -9.23
C GLY A 49 16.22 -1.55 -8.14
N ASP A 50 17.05 -1.35 -7.11
CA ASP A 50 17.01 -2.15 -5.88
C ASP A 50 16.02 -1.56 -4.87
N LEU A 51 14.73 -1.73 -5.16
CA LEU A 51 13.66 -1.11 -4.37
C LEU A 51 13.56 -1.65 -2.94
N ALA A 52 14.07 -2.85 -2.65
CA ALA A 52 14.08 -3.41 -1.30
C ALA A 52 15.00 -2.64 -0.34
N GLY A 53 15.94 -1.84 -0.87
CA GLY A 53 16.81 -0.95 -0.10
C GLY A 53 16.27 0.47 0.08
N LEU A 54 15.07 0.79 -0.44
CA LEU A 54 14.50 2.13 -0.43
C LEU A 54 13.21 2.18 0.39
N SER A 55 13.10 3.13 1.32
CA SER A 55 11.85 3.39 2.02
C SER A 55 10.97 4.37 1.24
N LEU A 56 9.71 3.99 1.01
CA LEU A 56 8.67 4.81 0.40
C LEU A 56 7.61 5.13 1.46
N LEU A 57 7.24 6.41 1.56
CA LEU A 57 6.22 6.92 2.46
C LEU A 57 5.15 7.67 1.68
N ASP A 58 3.89 7.30 1.89
CA ASP A 58 2.73 8.09 1.45
C ASP A 58 2.04 8.75 2.67
N PRO A 59 2.19 10.08 2.86
CA PRO A 59 1.69 10.79 4.05
C PRO A 59 0.19 11.11 4.03
N ALA A 60 -0.54 10.71 2.99
CA ALA A 60 -2.00 10.83 2.89
C ALA A 60 -2.55 9.66 2.06
N CYS A 61 -2.27 8.44 2.54
CA CYS A 61 -2.35 7.25 1.70
C CYS A 61 -3.77 6.83 1.32
N GLY A 62 -4.79 7.39 1.96
CA GLY A 62 -6.19 7.00 1.79
C GLY A 62 -6.32 5.48 1.92
N CYS A 63 -6.99 4.86 0.95
CA CYS A 63 -7.14 3.40 0.89
C CYS A 63 -5.93 2.67 0.28
N GLY A 64 -4.77 3.32 0.14
CA GLY A 64 -3.49 2.67 -0.17
C GLY A 64 -3.19 2.46 -1.65
N VAL A 65 -3.80 3.23 -2.56
CA VAL A 65 -3.55 3.07 -4.01
C VAL A 65 -2.06 3.19 -4.36
N PHE A 66 -1.35 4.21 -3.86
CA PHE A 66 0.11 4.33 -4.06
C PHE A 66 0.88 3.15 -3.48
N LEU A 67 0.49 2.69 -2.29
CA LEU A 67 1.14 1.56 -1.61
C LEU A 67 1.01 0.28 -2.46
N ILE A 68 -0.16 0.00 -3.03
CA ILE A 68 -0.39 -1.17 -3.90
C ILE A 68 0.49 -1.11 -5.15
N HIS A 69 0.58 0.06 -5.81
CA HIS A 69 1.46 0.22 -6.97
C HIS A 69 2.93 0.06 -6.59
N ALA A 70 3.35 0.60 -5.43
CA ALA A 70 4.70 0.41 -4.92
C ALA A 70 5.02 -1.07 -4.61
N VAL A 71 4.08 -1.83 -4.02
CA VAL A 71 4.19 -3.28 -3.78
C VAL A 71 4.40 -4.03 -5.09
N ARG A 72 3.63 -3.71 -6.14
CA ARG A 72 3.76 -4.34 -7.46
C ARG A 72 5.13 -4.07 -8.10
N ARG A 73 5.62 -2.83 -8.00
CA ARG A 73 6.95 -2.48 -8.52
C ARG A 73 8.07 -3.18 -7.75
N LEU A 74 7.94 -3.26 -6.42
CA LEU A 74 8.87 -4.01 -5.59
C LEU A 74 8.90 -5.50 -5.96
N ALA A 75 7.73 -6.10 -6.21
CA ALA A 75 7.64 -7.49 -6.68
C ALA A 75 8.37 -7.69 -8.01
N ALA A 76 8.14 -6.80 -8.98
CA ALA A 76 8.81 -6.83 -10.28
C ALA A 76 10.34 -6.67 -10.14
N ALA A 77 10.80 -5.74 -9.31
CA ALA A 77 12.22 -5.52 -9.04
C ALA A 77 12.90 -6.74 -8.41
N MET A 78 12.27 -7.35 -7.40
CA MET A 78 12.79 -8.56 -6.77
C MET A 78 12.83 -9.74 -7.74
N ALA A 79 11.79 -9.93 -8.55
CA ALA A 79 11.75 -10.98 -9.56
C ALA A 79 12.86 -10.81 -10.61
N ALA A 80 13.08 -9.58 -11.11
CA ALA A 80 14.15 -9.28 -12.08
C ALA A 80 15.56 -9.56 -11.52
N ARG A 81 15.72 -9.48 -10.20
CA ARG A 81 16.99 -9.75 -9.47
C ARG A 81 17.14 -11.21 -9.05
N GLY A 82 16.30 -12.11 -9.55
CA GLY A 82 16.42 -13.55 -9.32
C GLY A 82 15.80 -14.04 -8.00
N ALA A 83 14.90 -13.27 -7.39
CA ALA A 83 14.14 -13.69 -6.22
C ALA A 83 12.70 -14.06 -6.62
N PRO A 84 12.42 -15.31 -7.07
CA PRO A 84 11.09 -15.72 -7.49
C PRO A 84 10.10 -15.78 -6.32
N LEU A 85 9.03 -14.98 -6.40
CA LEU A 85 7.99 -14.85 -5.37
C LEU A 85 7.13 -16.13 -5.21
N SER A 86 7.17 -17.03 -6.19
CA SER A 86 6.46 -18.32 -6.17
C SER A 86 7.08 -19.34 -5.21
N THR A 87 8.33 -19.11 -4.76
CA THR A 87 8.98 -19.97 -3.78
C THR A 87 8.63 -19.50 -2.37
N SER A 88 8.55 -20.41 -1.39
CA SER A 88 8.28 -20.01 0.01
C SER A 88 9.37 -19.09 0.57
N HIS A 89 10.62 -19.23 0.13
CA HIS A 89 11.69 -18.33 0.52
C HIS A 89 11.52 -16.94 -0.11
N GLY A 90 11.27 -16.86 -1.42
CA GLY A 90 11.06 -15.60 -2.12
C GLY A 90 9.80 -14.86 -1.64
N GLY A 91 8.70 -15.58 -1.40
CA GLY A 91 7.48 -15.00 -0.84
C GLY A 91 7.69 -14.42 0.57
N ARG A 92 8.43 -15.10 1.45
CA ARG A 92 8.82 -14.56 2.76
C ARG A 92 9.73 -13.34 2.63
N ALA A 93 10.71 -13.38 1.73
CA ALA A 93 11.62 -12.26 1.50
C ALA A 93 10.86 -11.02 0.99
N PHE A 94 9.92 -11.22 0.07
CA PHE A 94 9.05 -10.16 -0.45
C PHE A 94 8.14 -9.57 0.62
N ALA A 95 7.46 -10.40 1.42
CA ALA A 95 6.63 -9.93 2.53
C ALA A 95 7.44 -9.05 3.50
N ARG A 96 8.65 -9.50 3.89
CA ARG A 96 9.55 -8.71 4.74
C ARG A 96 9.99 -7.40 4.08
N ALA A 97 10.29 -7.43 2.78
CA ALA A 97 10.66 -6.22 2.06
C ALA A 97 9.51 -5.20 2.11
N VAL A 98 8.28 -5.62 1.82
CA VAL A 98 7.06 -4.78 1.92
C VAL A 98 6.91 -4.17 3.31
N GLU A 99 7.02 -4.95 4.39
CA GLU A 99 6.93 -4.45 5.77
C GLU A 99 8.08 -3.51 6.16
N SER A 100 9.26 -3.69 5.58
CA SER A 100 10.40 -2.84 5.90
C SER A 100 10.38 -1.50 5.16
N CYS A 101 9.81 -1.47 3.95
CA CYS A 101 10.11 -0.41 3.01
C CYS A 101 8.89 0.38 2.55
N ILE A 102 7.66 -0.11 2.74
CA ILE A 102 6.45 0.59 2.32
C ILE A 102 5.68 1.09 3.54
N HIS A 103 5.46 2.39 3.60
CA HIS A 103 4.84 3.07 4.74
C HIS A 103 3.77 4.06 4.28
N GLY A 104 2.77 4.28 5.11
CA GLY A 104 1.70 5.23 4.85
C GLY A 104 1.15 5.86 6.11
N SER A 105 0.44 6.96 5.95
CA SER A 105 -0.39 7.53 7.00
C SER A 105 -1.62 8.19 6.40
N ASP A 106 -2.73 8.14 7.12
CA ASP A 106 -3.91 8.92 6.80
C ASP A 106 -4.64 9.34 8.08
N ILE A 107 -5.42 10.42 8.01
CA ILE A 107 -6.24 10.88 9.14
C ILE A 107 -7.48 10.02 9.33
N ASP A 108 -7.95 9.37 8.25
CA ASP A 108 -9.12 8.51 8.28
C ASP A 108 -8.75 7.08 8.68
N ALA A 109 -9.26 6.67 9.85
CA ALA A 109 -9.02 5.34 10.40
C ALA A 109 -9.57 4.21 9.52
N SER A 110 -10.72 4.41 8.88
CA SER A 110 -11.31 3.42 7.97
C SER A 110 -10.50 3.31 6.68
N ALA A 111 -10.01 4.43 6.14
CA ALA A 111 -9.12 4.41 4.98
C ALA A 111 -7.81 3.67 5.29
N CYS A 112 -7.21 3.93 6.46
CA CYS A 112 -6.02 3.22 6.94
C CYS A 112 -6.24 1.70 7.03
N GLU A 113 -7.38 1.26 7.59
CA GLU A 113 -7.72 -0.15 7.68
C GLU A 113 -7.87 -0.80 6.30
N LEU A 114 -8.57 -0.12 5.39
CA LEU A 114 -8.74 -0.56 4.01
C LEU A 114 -7.39 -0.64 3.27
N ALA A 115 -6.48 0.32 3.49
CA ALA A 115 -5.14 0.31 2.92
C ALA A 115 -4.33 -0.90 3.37
N ARG A 116 -4.32 -1.21 4.67
CA ARG A 116 -3.62 -2.40 5.19
C ARG A 116 -4.17 -3.69 4.59
N ASN A 117 -5.48 -3.81 4.52
CA ASN A 117 -6.15 -4.99 3.94
C ASN A 117 -5.88 -5.12 2.44
N ALA A 118 -5.87 -4.01 1.71
CA ALA A 118 -5.58 -4.00 0.29
C ALA A 118 -4.12 -4.40 -0.01
N VAL A 119 -3.16 -3.89 0.76
CA VAL A 119 -1.75 -4.30 0.64
C VAL A 119 -1.55 -5.77 1.01
N ARG A 120 -2.14 -6.23 2.13
CA ARG A 120 -2.08 -7.64 2.53
C ARG A 120 -2.60 -8.56 1.43
N HIS A 121 -3.76 -8.22 0.85
CA HIS A 121 -4.34 -8.98 -0.24
C HIS A 121 -3.44 -8.98 -1.49
N GLU A 122 -2.87 -7.84 -1.85
CA GLU A 122 -1.94 -7.74 -2.99
C GLU A 122 -0.71 -8.63 -2.80
N VAL A 123 -0.12 -8.66 -1.60
CA VAL A 123 1.02 -9.53 -1.28
C VAL A 123 0.65 -11.01 -1.37
N GLN A 124 -0.55 -11.40 -0.90
CA GLN A 124 -1.06 -12.76 -1.05
C GLN A 124 -1.30 -13.16 -2.51
N GLN A 125 -1.71 -12.23 -3.37
CA GLN A 125 -1.89 -12.51 -4.80
C GLN A 125 -0.54 -12.67 -5.53
N LEU A 126 0.46 -11.88 -5.14
CA LEU A 126 1.78 -11.90 -5.77
C LEU A 126 2.68 -13.05 -5.29
N THR A 127 2.32 -13.72 -4.19
CA THR A 127 3.10 -14.83 -3.61
C THR A 127 2.30 -16.12 -3.65
N THR A 128 2.98 -17.25 -3.87
CA THR A 128 2.28 -18.56 -3.93
C THR A 128 2.27 -19.22 -2.56
N GLY A 129 1.08 -19.31 -1.94
CA GLY A 129 0.87 -20.08 -0.71
C GLY A 129 1.58 -19.53 0.53
N GLN A 130 2.01 -18.27 0.49
CA GLN A 130 2.64 -17.62 1.63
C GLN A 130 1.57 -17.22 2.65
N ALA A 131 1.59 -17.86 3.82
CA ALA A 131 0.84 -17.38 4.97
C ALA A 131 1.47 -16.06 5.45
N LEU A 132 0.64 -15.04 5.61
CA LEU A 132 1.01 -13.79 6.26
C LEU A 132 0.48 -13.82 7.70
N ASP A 133 1.27 -13.29 8.63
CA ASP A 133 0.83 -13.14 10.02
C ASP A 133 -0.35 -12.14 10.10
N GLU A 134 -1.20 -12.27 11.11
CA GLU A 134 -2.29 -11.31 11.37
C GLU A 134 -1.74 -9.89 11.62
N SER A 135 -0.56 -9.77 12.23
CA SER A 135 0.11 -8.50 12.44
C SER A 135 0.78 -7.95 11.19
N PHE A 136 0.80 -8.69 10.08
CA PHE A 136 1.47 -8.27 8.85
C PHE A 136 0.98 -6.88 8.44
N PHE A 137 1.91 -5.95 8.25
CA PHE A 137 1.63 -4.58 7.79
C PHE A 137 0.79 -3.72 8.76
N SER A 138 0.56 -4.18 10.00
CA SER A 138 -0.24 -3.44 11.00
C SER A 138 0.39 -2.12 11.43
N GLY A 139 1.73 -2.06 11.51
CA GLY A 139 2.51 -0.87 11.89
C GLY A 139 2.93 0.02 10.73
N ASN A 140 2.68 -0.39 9.48
CA ASN A 140 3.15 0.31 8.28
C ASN A 140 2.23 1.45 7.83
N VAL A 141 0.95 1.39 8.21
CA VAL A 141 -0.01 2.46 7.95
C VAL A 141 -0.49 3.01 9.27
N LEU A 142 -0.24 4.29 9.53
CA LEU A 142 -0.58 4.94 10.80
C LEU A 142 -1.78 5.88 10.64
N VAL A 143 -2.71 5.81 11.60
CA VAL A 143 -3.75 6.83 11.72
C VAL A 143 -3.11 8.07 12.34
N ALA A 144 -2.82 9.07 11.52
CA ALA A 144 -2.21 10.31 11.99
C ALA A 144 -2.59 11.48 11.08
N ASP A 145 -2.54 12.68 11.67
CA ASP A 145 -2.64 13.91 10.92
C ASP A 145 -1.22 14.36 10.57
N PHE A 146 -0.81 14.16 9.33
CA PHE A 146 0.54 14.51 8.85
C PHE A 146 0.84 16.02 8.99
N LEU A 147 -0.18 16.87 9.11
CA LEU A 147 -0.01 18.32 9.28
C LEU A 147 0.21 18.72 10.74
N LYS A 148 0.05 17.80 11.70
CA LYS A 148 0.29 18.05 13.12
C LYS A 148 1.67 17.58 13.55
N VAL A 149 2.32 18.37 14.39
CA VAL A 149 3.57 17.99 15.06
C VAL A 149 3.29 16.75 15.93
N PRO A 150 4.16 15.72 15.91
CA PRO A 150 4.01 14.58 16.82
C PRO A 150 3.89 15.06 18.27
N PRO A 151 3.03 14.44 19.10
CA PRO A 151 3.01 14.76 20.52
C PRO A 151 4.42 14.59 21.08
N GLN A 152 4.93 15.61 21.78
CA GLN A 152 6.19 15.49 22.51
C GLN A 152 6.01 14.36 23.52
N GLN A 153 6.86 13.35 23.44
CA GLN A 153 6.91 12.32 24.47
C GLN A 153 7.55 12.98 25.70
N ASP A 154 6.77 13.17 26.76
CA ASP A 154 7.24 13.54 28.10
C ASP A 154 8.10 12.42 28.72
#